data_AF-A0A7S3X610-F1
#
_entry.id   AF-A0A7S3X610-F1
#
_cell.length_a   1.000
_cell.length_b   1.000
_cell.length_c   1.000
_cell.angle_alpha   90.00
_cell.angle_beta   90.00
_cell.angle_gamma   90.00
#
_symmetry.space_group_name_H-M   'P 1'
#
loop_
_entity.id
_entity.type
_entity.pdbx_description
1 polymer ?
#
loop_
_entity_poly.entity_id
_entity_poly.type
_entity_poly.pdbx_seq_one_letter_code
_entity_poly.pdbx_strand_id
1 'polypeptide(L)'
;RHDDAATERRLAPVWESLPKNRHGRVEWRLLRYMTHRYFMQRSSLLVRGVEPSKQVNSSHNGAADILSSQVPAIAQMVLNGRQAEQGFSLKDAVAMVATLEQLIF
;
A
#
# COMPACT_ATOMS: atom_id res chain seq x y z
N ARG A 1 7.80 8.30 -16.90
CA ARG A 1 8.53 7.32 -16.06
C ARG A 1 8.57 7.92 -14.67
N HIS A 2 7.60 7.60 -13.83
CA HIS A 2 7.57 8.09 -12.44
C HIS A 2 8.82 7.57 -11.72
N ASP A 3 9.31 8.35 -10.75
CA ASP A 3 10.62 8.16 -10.14
C ASP A 3 10.61 7.02 -9.09
N ASP A 4 10.41 5.79 -9.56
CA ASP A 4 10.28 4.58 -8.73
C ASP A 4 11.47 4.43 -7.76
N ALA A 5 12.67 4.83 -8.20
CA ALA A 5 13.88 4.80 -7.38
C ALA A 5 13.85 5.83 -6.24
N ALA A 6 13.26 7.00 -6.45
CA ALA A 6 13.04 7.97 -5.38
C ALA A 6 11.96 7.51 -4.40
N THR A 7 10.88 6.89 -4.90
CA THR A 7 9.85 6.28 -4.07
C THR A 7 10.43 5.16 -3.20
N GLU A 8 11.21 4.25 -3.79
CA GLU A 8 11.87 3.15 -3.06
C GLU A 8 12.79 3.68 -1.95
N ARG A 9 13.64 4.66 -2.23
CA ARG A 9 14.51 5.30 -1.22
C ARG A 9 13.74 5.91 -0.06
N ARG A 10 12.53 6.43 -0.30
CA ARG A 10 11.67 7.00 0.76
C ARG A 10 10.96 5.93 1.57
N LEU A 11 10.60 4.83 0.93
CA LEU A 11 9.96 3.71 1.60
C LEU A 11 10.95 2.88 2.43
N ALA A 12 12.23 2.85 2.03
CA ALA A 12 13.26 2.03 2.66
C ALA A 12 13.36 2.15 4.20
N PRO A 13 13.37 3.36 4.81
CA PRO A 13 13.46 3.47 6.27
C PRO A 13 12.25 2.89 6.99
N VAL A 14 11.04 3.12 6.46
CA VAL A 14 9.83 2.53 7.04
C VAL A 14 9.85 1.03 6.82
N TRP A 15 10.23 0.58 5.62
CA TRP A 15 10.33 -0.83 5.27
C TRP A 15 11.23 -1.62 6.22
N GLU A 16 12.42 -1.09 6.54
CA GLU A 16 13.38 -1.72 7.46
C GLU A 16 12.81 -1.88 8.88
N SER A 17 11.94 -0.96 9.31
CA SER A 17 11.30 -1.03 10.63
C SER A 17 10.13 -2.02 10.73
N LEU A 18 9.58 -2.47 9.60
CA LEU A 18 8.40 -3.33 9.60
C LEU A 18 8.78 -4.78 9.90
N PRO A 19 8.02 -5.47 10.77
CA PRO A 19 8.24 -6.90 11.01
C PRO A 19 8.02 -7.67 9.71
N LYS A 20 8.99 -8.52 9.38
CA LYS A 20 8.92 -9.41 8.23
C LYS A 20 8.49 -10.80 8.65
N ASN A 21 7.74 -11.47 7.79
CA ASN A 21 7.44 -12.88 7.95
C ASN A 21 8.68 -13.74 7.62
N ARG A 22 8.54 -15.06 7.74
CA ARG A 22 9.59 -16.05 7.41
C ARG A 22 10.16 -15.95 5.99
N HIS A 23 9.48 -15.25 5.08
CA HIS A 23 9.90 -15.04 3.70
C HIS A 23 10.61 -13.69 3.48
N GLY A 24 10.90 -12.93 4.55
CA GLY A 24 11.47 -11.58 4.44
C GLY A 24 10.49 -10.54 3.89
N ARG A 25 9.19 -10.85 3.91
CA ARG A 25 8.11 -10.07 3.31
C ARG A 25 7.16 -9.51 4.37
N VAL A 26 6.39 -8.48 4.02
CA VAL A 26 5.39 -7.90 4.91
C VAL A 26 4.00 -8.44 4.63
N GLU A 27 3.18 -8.50 5.66
CA GLU A 27 1.74 -8.75 5.50
C GLU A 27 1.05 -7.55 4.85
N TRP A 28 -0.10 -7.82 4.23
CA TRP A 28 -0.92 -6.80 3.57
C TRP A 28 -1.26 -5.60 4.45
N ARG A 29 -1.56 -5.81 5.73
CA ARG A 29 -1.87 -4.75 6.69
C ARG A 29 -0.69 -3.77 6.86
N LEU A 30 0.53 -4.29 6.89
CA LEU A 30 1.74 -3.49 7.02
C LEU A 30 2.09 -2.78 5.72
N LEU A 31 1.85 -3.41 4.57
CA LEU A 31 1.97 -2.77 3.27
C LEU A 31 1.05 -1.56 3.17
N ARG A 32 -0.24 -1.73 3.50
CA ARG A 32 -1.22 -0.64 3.52
C ARG A 32 -0.82 0.48 4.47
N TYR A 33 -0.36 0.14 5.67
CA TYR A 33 0.14 1.12 6.63
C TYR A 33 1.28 1.95 6.03
N MET A 34 2.26 1.29 5.41
CA MET A 34 3.41 1.97 4.81
C MET A 34 2.99 2.91 3.68
N THR A 35 2.10 2.44 2.80
CA THR A 35 1.53 3.23 1.71
C THR A 35 0.76 4.44 2.24
N HIS A 36 -0.10 4.25 3.25
CA HIS A 36 -0.82 5.35 3.90
C HIS A 36 0.13 6.38 4.52
N ARG A 37 1.16 5.92 5.25
CA ARG A 37 2.18 6.79 5.85
C ARG A 37 2.93 7.60 4.79
N TYR A 38 3.26 7.00 3.66
CA TYR A 38 3.92 7.69 2.54
C TYR A 38 3.08 8.87 2.03
N PHE A 39 1.78 8.68 1.77
CA PHE A 39 0.90 9.76 1.33
C PHE A 39 0.70 10.83 2.41
N MET A 40 0.54 10.44 3.68
CA MET A 40 0.47 11.38 4.80
C MET A 40 1.72 12.27 4.93
N GLN A 41 2.90 11.75 4.61
CA GLN A 41 4.15 12.52 4.64
C GLN A 41 4.37 13.39 3.39
N ARG A 42 3.88 12.94 2.24
CA ARG A 42 4.12 13.60 0.95
C ARG A 42 3.07 14.65 0.60
N SER A 43 1.87 14.56 1.19
CA SER A 43 0.78 15.46 0.83
C SER A 43 0.07 16.04 2.05
N SER A 44 0.16 17.35 2.22
CA SER A 44 -0.90 18.18 2.80
C SER A 44 -2.08 18.36 1.81
N LEU A 45 -2.33 17.36 0.95
CA LEU A 45 -3.45 17.36 0.00
C LEU A 45 -4.66 16.70 0.66
N LEU A 46 -5.69 17.52 0.88
CA LEU A 46 -7.07 17.10 1.06
C LEU A 46 -7.45 16.19 -0.11
N VAL A 47 -7.52 14.89 0.14
CA VAL A 47 -8.02 13.94 -0.85
C VAL A 47 -9.54 14.08 -0.91
N ARG A 48 -10.07 14.69 -1.96
CA ARG A 48 -11.52 14.65 -2.22
C ARG A 48 -11.88 13.21 -2.57
N GLY A 49 -12.61 12.54 -1.68
CA GLY A 49 -13.09 11.16 -1.86
C GLY A 49 -12.59 10.13 -0.83
N VAL A 50 -11.65 10.48 0.05
CA VAL A 50 -11.30 9.68 1.26
C VAL A 50 -11.35 10.55 2.51
N GLU A 51 -12.40 11.36 2.63
CA GLU A 51 -12.74 11.90 3.94
C GLU A 51 -12.94 10.74 4.92
N PRO A 52 -12.47 10.87 6.17
CA PRO A 52 -12.58 9.82 7.17
C PRO A 52 -14.06 9.62 7.49
N SER A 53 -14.72 8.70 6.78
CA SER A 53 -15.96 8.11 7.27
C SER A 53 -15.62 7.45 8.59
N LYS A 54 -16.33 7.90 9.63
CA LYS A 54 -16.12 7.53 11.02
C LYS A 54 -15.92 6.03 11.18
N GLN A 55 -14.87 5.71 11.93
CA GLN A 55 -14.63 4.47 12.68
C GLN A 55 -15.18 3.18 12.06
N VAL A 56 -14.27 2.33 11.57
CA VAL A 56 -14.50 0.89 11.65
C VAL A 56 -13.22 0.19 12.12
N ASN A 57 -13.24 -0.21 13.38
CA ASN A 57 -12.41 -1.28 13.91
C ASN A 57 -12.64 -2.53 13.05
N SER A 58 -11.76 -2.82 12.09
CA SER A 58 -11.79 -4.08 11.34
C SER A 58 -10.43 -4.35 10.72
N SER A 59 -9.58 -5.04 11.47
CA SER A 59 -8.26 -5.53 11.06
C SER A 59 -8.28 -6.47 9.84
N HIS A 60 -9.45 -6.75 9.24
CA HIS A 60 -9.63 -7.64 8.10
C HIS A 60 -10.25 -6.98 6.85
N ASN A 61 -10.93 -5.83 6.99
CA ASN A 61 -11.78 -5.29 5.92
C ASN A 61 -11.05 -4.43 4.89
N GLY A 62 -9.85 -3.92 5.21
CA GLY A 62 -9.15 -3.05 4.27
C GLY A 62 -8.88 -3.73 2.91
N ALA A 63 -8.56 -5.03 2.91
CA ALA A 63 -8.34 -5.78 1.66
C ALA A 63 -9.62 -5.79 0.82
N ALA A 64 -10.74 -6.18 1.43
CA ALA A 64 -12.05 -6.22 0.79
C ALA A 64 -12.51 -4.84 0.29
N ASP A 65 -12.24 -3.76 1.03
CA ASP A 65 -12.59 -2.39 0.62
C ASP A 65 -11.71 -1.87 -0.53
N ILE A 66 -10.44 -2.26 -0.59
CA ILE A 66 -9.60 -1.97 -1.76
C ILE A 66 -10.01 -2.84 -2.96
N LEU A 67 -10.41 -4.08 -2.71
CA LEU A 67 -10.92 -5.00 -3.74
C LEU A 67 -12.29 -4.55 -4.27
N SER A 68 -13.11 -3.89 -3.44
CA SER A 68 -14.40 -3.31 -3.82
C SER A 68 -14.25 -1.92 -4.44
N SER A 69 -13.22 -1.16 -4.05
CA SER A 69 -12.77 0.02 -4.79
C SER A 69 -12.24 -0.42 -6.15
N GLN A 70 -12.68 0.22 -7.22
CA GLN A 70 -12.53 -0.22 -8.60
C GLN A 70 -11.09 -0.05 -9.14
N VAL A 71 -10.06 -0.56 -8.45
CA VAL A 71 -8.65 -0.46 -8.87
C VAL A 71 -8.11 -1.84 -9.25
N PRO A 72 -8.27 -2.26 -10.52
CA PRO A 72 -7.85 -3.57 -11.02
C PRO A 72 -6.39 -3.92 -10.72
N ALA A 73 -5.49 -2.94 -10.74
CA ALA A 73 -4.06 -3.17 -10.52
C ALA A 73 -3.73 -3.59 -9.07
N ILE A 74 -4.38 -2.98 -8.08
CA ILE A 74 -4.16 -3.34 -6.67
C ILE A 74 -4.87 -4.66 -6.37
N ALA A 75 -6.05 -4.89 -6.94
CA ALA A 75 -6.73 -6.18 -6.83
C ALA A 75 -5.87 -7.31 -7.39
N GLN A 76 -5.28 -7.14 -8.57
CA GLN A 76 -4.34 -8.11 -9.16
C GLN A 76 -3.11 -8.34 -8.28
N MET A 77 -2.54 -7.29 -7.70
CA MET A 77 -1.42 -7.41 -6.75
C MET A 77 -1.80 -8.32 -5.57
N VAL A 78 -2.92 -8.02 -4.90
CA VAL A 78 -3.37 -8.80 -3.72
C VAL A 78 -3.79 -10.23 -4.07
N LEU A 79 -4.43 -10.44 -5.22
CA LEU A 79 -4.95 -11.75 -5.64
C LEU A 79 -3.89 -12.65 -6.28
N ASN A 80 -2.68 -12.15 -6.54
CA ASN A 80 -1.58 -12.99 -6.99
C ASN A 80 -1.23 -14.02 -5.90
N GLY A 81 -1.37 -15.31 -6.23
CA GLY A 81 -1.21 -16.41 -5.25
C GLY A 81 0.10 -16.35 -4.45
N ARG A 82 1.20 -15.92 -5.08
CA ARG A 82 2.48 -15.73 -4.38
C ARG A 82 2.44 -14.65 -3.30
N GLN A 83 1.75 -13.53 -3.54
CA GLN A 83 1.65 -12.44 -2.56
C GLN A 83 0.61 -12.73 -1.49
N ALA A 84 -0.49 -13.40 -1.86
CA ALA A 84 -1.48 -13.91 -0.91
C ALA A 84 -0.86 -14.90 0.10
N GLU A 85 0.05 -15.76 -0.35
CA GLU A 85 0.69 -16.78 0.48
C GLU A 85 1.96 -16.30 1.21
N GLN A 86 2.82 -15.54 0.52
CA GLN A 86 4.17 -15.21 1.01
C GLN A 86 4.28 -13.77 1.51
N GLY A 87 3.26 -12.94 1.30
CA GLY A 87 3.29 -11.51 1.58
C GLY A 87 3.98 -10.69 0.49
N PHE A 88 4.21 -9.42 0.80
CA PHE A 88 4.61 -8.39 -0.14
C PHE A 88 6.06 -7.97 0.07
N SER A 89 6.73 -7.55 -1.00
CA SER A 89 8.11 -7.04 -1.03
C SER A 89 8.14 -5.51 -1.07
N LEU A 90 9.33 -4.92 -0.92
CA LEU A 90 9.50 -3.46 -1.09
C LEU A 90 9.10 -3.01 -2.49
N LYS A 91 9.39 -3.82 -3.52
CA LYS A 91 8.98 -3.54 -4.90
C LYS A 91 7.46 -3.49 -5.05
N ASP A 92 6.75 -4.39 -4.37
CA ASP A 92 5.29 -4.40 -4.36
C ASP A 92 4.73 -3.13 -3.71
N ALA A 93 5.42 -2.60 -2.69
CA ALA A 93 5.06 -1.33 -2.09
C ALA A 93 5.29 -0.14 -3.02
N VAL A 94 6.43 -0.11 -3.73
CA VAL A 94 6.71 0.93 -4.75
C VAL A 94 5.63 0.89 -5.83
N ALA A 95 5.30 -0.31 -6.32
CA ALA A 95 4.25 -0.48 -7.32
C ALA A 95 2.87 -0.03 -6.80
N MET A 96 2.52 -0.34 -5.55
CA MET A 96 1.27 0.09 -4.93
C MET A 96 1.21 1.61 -4.81
N VAL A 97 2.29 2.25 -4.38
CA VAL A 97 2.39 3.72 -4.28
C VAL A 97 2.29 4.36 -5.66
N ALA A 98 3.04 3.88 -6.65
CA ALA A 98 3.00 4.42 -8.01
C ALA A 98 1.61 4.28 -8.65
N THR A 99 0.94 3.14 -8.43
CA THR A 99 -0.44 2.91 -8.89
C THR A 99 -1.40 3.92 -8.27
N LEU A 100 -1.30 4.15 -6.96
CA LEU A 100 -2.15 5.12 -6.27
C LEU A 100 -1.82 6.57 -6.65
N GLU A 101 -0.54 6.90 -6.86
CA GLU A 101 -0.14 8.23 -7.36
C GLU A 101 -0.78 8.51 -8.72
N GLN A 102 -0.79 7.53 -9.65
CA GLN A 102 -1.44 7.66 -10.97
C GLN A 102 -2.97 7.78 -10.94
N LEU A 103 -3.61 7.38 -9.85
CA LEU A 103 -5.06 7.53 -9.69
C LEU A 103 -5.42 8.87 -9.06
N ILE A 104 -4.49 9.45 -8.30
CA ILE A 104 -4.67 10.73 -7.60
C ILE A 104 -4.24 11.91 -8.49
N PHE A 105 -3.26 11.70 -9.38
CA PHE A 105 -2.68 12.70 -10.28
C PHE A 105 -2.79 12.28 -11.74
#